data_AF-A0AAW1FYD0-F1
#
_entry.id   AF-A0AAW1FYD0-F1
#
_cell.length_a   1.000
_cell.length_b   1.000
_cell.length_c   1.000
_cell.angle_alpha   90.00
_cell.angle_beta   90.00
_cell.angle_gamma   90.00
#
_symmetry.space_group_name_H-M   'P 1'
#
loop_
_entity.id
_entity.type
_entity.pdbx_description
1 polymer ?
#
loop_
_entity_poly.entity_id
_entity_poly.type
_entity_poly.pdbx_seq_one_letter_code
_entity_poly.pdbx_strand_id
1 'polypeptide(L)'
;MVDTEVQLKDQLASHSSSGQQEQVRGEREPDRTESLQNTGEGEVEEPLLSSSAVVAQAPPCGDRAACSCLGARWMESCLQSMELQLQLLTSKADDLHNWVASGKDHVERKALAEAVSRFLSNCQPYFNHLEYLRFHKSQHTLLPLDSYTWLLDFSQQLRDRLEQLVLTYASYNLLCLDETNPNSVSPYCMGQSKLGPLRVAEFRYFKPMPYLAQVHTGLYKRMRWNVVRLREEQREEGENERVDDTEYYFLCYEDIPNAHADAGGNGVSHGNAVRTWSIGKWVQVTPDTDDLYDWIMCEVPQADYRRLLFLGSDEPSSSSATVRLQQMLLSQQTAE
;
A
#
# COMPACT_ATOMS: atom_id res chain seq x y z
N MET A 1 -44.59 -14.08 -55.23
CA MET A 1 -45.54 -15.09 -54.74
C MET A 1 -45.55 -14.95 -53.23
N VAL A 2 -46.45 -14.11 -52.69
CA VAL A 2 -46.69 -13.88 -51.24
C VAL A 2 -45.43 -13.44 -50.47
N ASP A 3 -45.09 -12.15 -50.41
CA ASP A 3 -45.71 -11.12 -49.55
C ASP A 3 -45.49 -11.43 -48.05
N THR A 4 -44.92 -10.52 -47.25
CA THR A 4 -45.68 -9.43 -46.61
C THR A 4 -44.79 -8.19 -46.32
N GLU A 5 -45.41 -7.01 -46.32
CA GLU A 5 -44.83 -5.65 -46.17
C GLU A 5 -45.72 -4.81 -45.21
N VAL A 6 -45.39 -3.52 -44.92
CA VAL A 6 -46.28 -2.46 -44.33
C VAL A 6 -46.59 -2.60 -42.81
N GLN A 7 -46.85 -1.59 -41.94
CA GLN A 7 -46.72 -0.10 -41.78
C GLN A 7 -46.30 0.12 -40.28
N LEU A 8 -45.62 1.14 -39.74
CA LEU A 8 -45.29 2.54 -40.10
C LEU A 8 -46.36 3.62 -39.77
N LYS A 9 -46.60 3.86 -38.46
CA LYS A 9 -47.18 5.10 -37.83
C LYS A 9 -46.98 5.03 -36.31
N ASP A 10 -46.72 6.07 -35.51
CA ASP A 10 -46.68 7.54 -35.67
C ASP A 10 -48.01 8.33 -35.53
N GLN A 11 -48.37 8.67 -34.28
CA GLN A 11 -48.90 9.96 -33.77
C GLN A 11 -49.06 9.85 -32.23
N LEU A 12 -48.79 10.80 -31.31
CA LEU A 12 -48.81 12.29 -31.23
C LEU A 12 -50.10 12.83 -30.55
N ALA A 13 -49.94 13.90 -29.75
CA ALA A 13 -50.95 14.66 -28.98
C ALA A 13 -51.41 14.01 -27.65
N SER A 14 -51.03 14.53 -26.48
CA SER A 14 -51.62 15.70 -25.74
C SER A 14 -52.52 15.20 -24.58
N HIS A 15 -52.83 15.92 -23.48
CA HIS A 15 -52.64 17.32 -23.04
C HIS A 15 -52.32 17.30 -21.52
N SER A 16 -51.46 18.18 -20.97
CA SER A 16 -51.79 19.42 -20.20
C SER A 16 -52.64 19.22 -18.91
N SER A 17 -52.40 19.91 -17.78
CA SER A 17 -51.35 20.90 -17.38
C SER A 17 -51.44 21.25 -15.87
N SER A 18 -50.51 22.10 -15.37
CA SER A 18 -50.69 23.13 -14.31
C SER A 18 -51.25 22.73 -12.92
N GLY A 19 -50.61 23.02 -11.77
CA GLY A 19 -49.37 23.77 -11.48
C GLY A 19 -49.52 25.30 -11.39
N GLN A 20 -48.92 25.93 -10.37
CA GLN A 20 -48.59 27.37 -10.18
C GLN A 20 -47.66 27.49 -8.92
N GLN A 21 -46.57 28.29 -8.86
CA GLN A 21 -46.45 29.77 -8.72
C GLN A 21 -47.09 30.32 -7.41
N GLU A 22 -46.56 31.26 -6.62
CA GLU A 22 -45.27 32.03 -6.54
C GLU A 22 -45.18 32.70 -5.11
N GLN A 23 -44.36 33.70 -4.68
CA GLN A 23 -43.45 34.69 -5.31
C GLN A 23 -42.41 35.27 -4.28
N VAL A 24 -41.10 35.26 -4.61
CA VAL A 24 -40.13 36.40 -4.59
C VAL A 24 -39.76 37.22 -3.30
N ARG A 25 -38.47 37.60 -3.24
CA ARG A 25 -37.78 38.74 -2.53
C ARG A 25 -37.41 38.64 -1.03
N GLY A 26 -36.21 39.15 -0.72
CA GLY A 26 -35.77 39.55 0.62
C GLY A 26 -34.25 39.72 0.76
N GLU A 27 -33.71 40.94 0.57
CA GLU A 27 -32.31 41.27 0.90
C GLU A 27 -32.20 41.71 2.37
N ARG A 28 -31.16 41.25 3.11
CA ARG A 28 -30.36 42.07 4.05
C ARG A 28 -29.26 41.31 4.79
N GLU A 29 -28.08 41.93 4.87
CA GLU A 29 -27.15 41.77 6.01
C GLU A 29 -27.71 42.46 7.26
N PRO A 30 -27.17 42.12 8.44
CA PRO A 30 -26.50 43.18 9.20
C PRO A 30 -25.12 42.78 9.76
N ASP A 31 -24.24 43.79 9.84
CA ASP A 31 -22.93 43.78 10.50
C ASP A 31 -23.07 44.16 12.02
N ARG A 32 -21.99 43.94 12.79
CA ARG A 32 -21.61 44.57 14.09
C ARG A 32 -21.92 43.91 15.45
N THR A 33 -20.87 43.23 15.94
CA THR A 33 -20.20 43.38 17.27
C THR A 33 -20.90 43.11 18.61
N GLU A 34 -20.13 42.42 19.47
CA GLU A 34 -20.06 42.54 20.95
C GLU A 34 -21.25 41.99 21.81
N SER A 35 -21.04 41.37 23.00
CA SER A 35 -19.81 40.83 23.64
C SER A 35 -20.17 39.94 24.86
N LEU A 36 -19.33 38.93 25.18
CA LEU A 36 -19.30 38.12 26.44
C LEU A 36 -20.57 37.23 26.70
N GLN A 37 -20.55 36.10 27.44
CA GLN A 37 -19.54 35.46 28.30
C GLN A 37 -19.79 33.92 28.44
N ASN A 38 -18.74 33.15 28.76
CA ASN A 38 -18.62 31.73 29.23
C ASN A 38 -19.89 30.88 29.53
N THR A 39 -19.88 29.54 29.32
CA THR A 39 -19.23 28.56 30.24
C THR A 39 -19.18 27.13 29.65
N GLY A 40 -18.09 26.36 29.92
CA GLY A 40 -17.98 24.90 29.73
C GLY A 40 -17.48 24.48 28.33
N GLU A 41 -16.17 24.37 28.08
CA GLU A 41 -15.21 23.33 28.51
C GLU A 41 -15.48 21.94 27.91
N GLY A 42 -14.53 21.42 27.11
CA GLY A 42 -14.64 20.11 26.46
C GLY A 42 -13.69 19.80 25.29
N GLU A 43 -12.70 20.65 24.98
CA GLU A 43 -11.71 20.34 23.94
C GLU A 43 -10.65 19.35 24.47
N VAL A 44 -10.38 18.29 23.69
CA VAL A 44 -9.27 17.36 23.93
C VAL A 44 -8.06 17.89 23.15
N GLU A 45 -6.99 18.25 23.85
CA GLU A 45 -5.80 18.83 23.25
C GLU A 45 -5.16 17.88 22.21
N GLU A 46 -4.95 18.37 20.99
CA GLU A 46 -4.15 17.70 19.97
C GLU A 46 -2.67 18.10 20.13
N PRO A 47 -1.75 17.18 20.49
CA PRO A 47 -0.36 17.53 20.81
C PRO A 47 0.44 17.87 19.54
N LEU A 48 0.50 19.18 19.27
CA LEU A 48 1.26 19.89 18.24
C LEU A 48 2.58 19.21 17.82
N LEU A 49 2.62 18.64 16.61
CA LEU A 49 3.85 18.19 15.93
C LEU A 49 4.64 19.40 15.36
N SER A 50 4.91 20.41 16.18
CA SER A 50 5.49 21.68 15.75
C SER A 50 6.38 22.32 16.81
N SER A 51 7.54 21.70 17.05
CA SER A 51 8.67 22.34 17.75
C SER A 51 9.99 21.99 17.07
N SER A 52 10.43 22.87 16.16
CA SER A 52 11.77 22.82 15.55
C SER A 52 12.44 24.18 15.71
N ALA A 53 12.91 24.43 16.94
CA ALA A 53 13.54 25.70 17.33
C ALA A 53 14.55 25.51 18.48
N VAL A 54 15.49 24.56 18.35
CA VAL A 54 16.64 24.48 19.27
C VAL A 54 17.68 25.50 18.83
N VAL A 55 17.94 26.48 19.69
CA VAL A 55 18.89 27.58 19.44
C VAL A 55 20.30 27.04 19.22
N ALA A 56 20.95 27.48 18.13
CA ALA A 56 22.31 27.07 17.81
C ALA A 56 23.32 27.65 18.81
N GLN A 57 23.97 26.77 19.57
CA GLN A 57 25.26 27.04 20.21
C GLN A 57 26.29 26.05 19.67
N ALA A 58 27.38 26.56 19.11
CA ALA A 58 28.42 25.72 18.50
C ALA A 58 29.37 25.16 19.58
N PRO A 59 29.65 23.84 19.58
CA PRO A 59 30.69 23.27 20.43
C PRO A 59 32.09 23.65 19.91
N PRO A 60 33.10 23.76 20.78
CA PRO A 60 34.48 24.08 20.38
C PRO A 60 35.11 22.93 19.58
N CYS A 61 36.04 23.28 18.68
CA CYS A 61 36.79 22.30 17.90
C CYS A 61 37.70 21.44 18.80
N GLY A 62 37.65 20.12 18.61
CA GLY A 62 38.51 19.12 19.24
C GLY A 62 38.48 17.83 18.41
N ASP A 63 39.58 17.08 18.40
CA ASP A 63 39.84 16.04 17.40
C ASP A 63 38.83 14.88 17.38
N ARG A 64 38.45 14.45 16.17
CA ARG A 64 37.55 13.31 15.93
C ARG A 64 38.26 11.97 16.11
N ALA A 65 38.51 11.58 17.36
CA ALA A 65 38.47 10.17 17.71
C ALA A 65 37.01 9.69 17.68
N ALA A 66 36.62 8.94 16.64
CA ALA A 66 35.24 8.49 16.43
C ALA A 66 34.82 7.43 17.48
N CYS A 67 34.31 7.89 18.62
CA CYS A 67 33.97 7.02 19.75
C CYS A 67 32.69 6.20 19.47
N SER A 68 32.84 4.88 19.36
CA SER A 68 31.75 3.92 19.09
C SER A 68 30.59 3.99 20.09
N CYS A 69 30.86 4.37 21.34
CA CYS A 69 29.89 4.52 22.42
C CYS A 69 28.74 5.51 22.07
N LEU A 70 29.03 6.55 21.28
CA LEU A 70 28.01 7.50 20.83
C LEU A 70 27.05 6.88 19.81
N GLY A 71 27.56 6.00 18.94
CA GLY A 71 26.75 5.28 17.95
C GLY A 71 25.78 4.28 18.60
N ALA A 72 26.21 3.59 19.65
CA ALA A 72 25.39 2.64 20.40
C ALA A 72 24.24 3.34 21.16
N ARG A 73 24.54 4.38 21.95
CA ARG A 73 23.51 5.12 22.72
C ARG A 73 22.46 5.80 21.82
N TRP A 74 22.88 6.35 20.68
CA TRP A 74 21.94 6.89 19.69
C TRP A 74 20.97 5.82 19.17
N MET A 75 21.50 4.63 18.88
CA MET A 75 20.75 3.51 18.30
C MET A 75 19.74 2.91 19.27
N GLU A 76 20.13 2.75 20.54
CA GLU A 76 19.23 2.36 21.63
C GLU A 76 18.05 3.35 21.79
N SER A 77 18.34 4.66 21.77
CA SER A 77 17.31 5.71 21.81
C SER A 77 16.39 5.70 20.59
N CYS A 78 16.93 5.44 19.38
CA CYS A 78 16.11 5.26 18.18
C CYS A 78 15.21 4.02 18.28
N LEU A 79 15.71 2.89 18.75
CA LEU A 79 14.91 1.66 18.92
C LEU A 79 13.77 1.87 19.91
N GLN A 80 14.04 2.50 21.06
CA GLN A 80 13.00 2.88 22.04
C GLN A 80 11.95 3.83 21.43
N SER A 81 12.38 4.80 20.61
CA SER A 81 11.44 5.69 19.89
C SER A 81 10.58 4.95 18.86
N MET A 82 11.14 3.96 18.16
CA MET A 82 10.40 3.12 17.22
C MET A 82 9.44 2.14 17.92
N GLU A 83 9.78 1.69 19.13
CA GLU A 83 8.90 0.86 19.96
C GLU A 83 7.71 1.66 20.49
N LEU A 84 7.94 2.87 21.01
CA LEU A 84 6.86 3.77 21.46
C LEU A 84 5.91 4.15 20.32
N GLN A 85 6.44 4.39 19.11
CA GLN A 85 5.61 4.60 17.92
C GLN A 85 4.84 3.34 17.49
N LEU A 86 5.44 2.15 17.59
CA LEU A 86 4.75 0.88 17.33
C LEU A 86 3.58 0.67 18.30
N GLN A 87 3.79 0.91 19.59
CA GLN A 87 2.78 0.78 20.63
C GLN A 87 1.61 1.75 20.39
N LEU A 88 1.89 3.02 20.06
CA LEU A 88 0.86 4.03 19.73
C LEU A 88 0.05 3.64 18.47
N LEU A 89 0.72 3.21 17.40
CA LEU A 89 0.05 2.78 16.17
C LEU A 89 -0.76 1.49 16.39
N THR A 90 -0.25 0.55 17.18
CA THR A 90 -0.94 -0.70 17.51
C THR A 90 -2.20 -0.43 18.36
N SER A 91 -2.09 0.40 19.40
CA SER A 91 -3.27 0.82 20.20
C SER A 91 -4.34 1.43 19.30
N LYS A 92 -3.95 2.33 18.38
CA LYS A 92 -4.90 2.98 17.47
C LYS A 92 -5.54 2.02 16.47
N ALA A 93 -4.83 0.96 16.06
CA ALA A 93 -5.42 -0.13 15.26
C ALA A 93 -6.42 -0.95 16.07
N ASP A 94 -6.08 -1.29 17.31
CA ASP A 94 -6.95 -2.04 18.23
C ASP A 94 -8.19 -1.20 18.64
N ASP A 95 -8.05 0.11 18.83
CA ASP A 95 -9.17 1.05 19.04
C ASP A 95 -10.15 1.07 17.86
N LEU A 96 -9.64 1.20 16.62
CA LEU A 96 -10.45 1.15 15.41
C LEU A 96 -11.15 -0.21 15.24
N HIS A 97 -10.47 -1.30 15.60
CA HIS A 97 -11.07 -2.65 15.60
C HIS A 97 -12.21 -2.76 16.63
N ASN A 98 -12.01 -2.23 17.85
CA ASN A 98 -13.04 -2.19 18.90
C ASN A 98 -14.24 -1.32 18.49
N TRP A 99 -14.02 -0.20 17.79
CA TRP A 99 -15.10 0.65 17.29
C TRP A 99 -16.01 -0.08 16.30
N VAL A 100 -15.47 -0.77 15.29
CA VAL A 100 -16.31 -1.53 14.35
C VAL A 100 -16.99 -2.73 15.01
N ALA A 101 -16.32 -3.39 15.97
CA ALA A 101 -16.91 -4.47 16.78
C ALA A 101 -18.06 -3.98 17.69
N SER A 102 -18.08 -2.71 18.09
CA SER A 102 -19.14 -2.13 18.93
C SER A 102 -20.48 -1.94 18.22
N GLY A 103 -20.56 -2.13 16.90
CA GLY A 103 -21.81 -2.24 16.16
C GLY A 103 -22.65 -0.96 16.04
N LYS A 104 -22.02 0.22 16.16
CA LYS A 104 -22.68 1.52 16.03
C LYS A 104 -23.26 1.79 14.63
N ASP A 105 -24.09 2.82 14.58
CA ASP A 105 -25.12 3.06 13.58
C ASP A 105 -24.61 3.23 12.13
N HIS A 106 -25.50 3.02 11.16
CA HIS A 106 -25.16 3.06 9.73
C HIS A 106 -24.53 4.40 9.27
N VAL A 107 -24.83 5.50 9.97
CA VAL A 107 -24.31 6.85 9.70
C VAL A 107 -22.80 6.95 9.97
N GLU A 108 -22.27 6.22 10.97
CA GLU A 108 -20.84 6.26 11.30
C GLU A 108 -19.96 5.51 10.28
N ARG A 109 -20.54 4.62 9.47
CA ARG A 109 -19.80 3.69 8.58
C ARG A 109 -18.87 4.39 7.58
N LYS A 110 -19.26 5.53 7.01
CA LYS A 110 -18.39 6.30 6.10
C LYS A 110 -17.23 6.96 6.85
N ALA A 111 -17.50 7.54 8.01
CA ALA A 111 -16.48 8.15 8.86
C ALA A 111 -15.47 7.11 9.37
N LEU A 112 -15.94 5.89 9.70
CA LEU A 112 -15.11 4.74 10.05
C LEU A 112 -14.17 4.32 8.91
N ALA A 113 -14.67 4.23 7.67
CA ALA A 113 -13.86 3.93 6.49
C ALA A 113 -12.80 5.01 6.24
N GLU A 114 -13.18 6.29 6.27
CA GLU A 114 -12.26 7.42 6.15
C GLU A 114 -11.22 7.48 7.29
N ALA A 115 -11.60 7.08 8.50
CA ALA A 115 -10.70 7.01 9.64
C ALA A 115 -9.62 5.93 9.45
N VAL A 116 -9.98 4.74 8.94
CA VAL A 116 -8.98 3.69 8.63
C VAL A 116 -8.11 4.09 7.44
N SER A 117 -8.66 4.65 6.36
CA SER A 117 -7.85 5.12 5.23
C SER A 117 -6.85 6.22 5.63
N ARG A 118 -7.26 7.15 6.50
CA ARG A 118 -6.37 8.17 7.10
C ARG A 118 -5.33 7.53 8.05
N PHE A 119 -5.72 6.53 8.83
CA PHE A 119 -4.80 5.83 9.73
C PHE A 119 -3.72 5.03 8.95
N LEU A 120 -4.10 4.29 7.91
CA LEU A 120 -3.17 3.63 6.99
C LEU A 120 -2.17 4.64 6.41
N SER A 121 -2.66 5.80 5.93
CA SER A 121 -1.81 6.88 5.42
C SER A 121 -0.80 7.36 6.49
N ASN A 122 -1.24 7.48 7.75
CA ASN A 122 -0.40 7.89 8.88
C ASN A 122 0.60 6.80 9.34
N CYS A 123 0.45 5.54 8.95
CA CYS A 123 1.46 4.50 9.17
C CYS A 123 2.63 4.58 8.16
N GLN A 124 2.45 5.24 7.02
CA GLN A 124 3.47 5.32 5.96
C GLN A 124 4.83 5.88 6.43
N PRO A 125 4.91 6.96 7.23
CA PRO A 125 6.19 7.52 7.68
C PRO A 125 6.96 6.56 8.60
N TYR A 126 6.26 5.80 9.43
CA TYR A 126 6.86 4.81 10.33
C TYR A 126 7.58 3.70 9.54
N PHE A 127 6.91 3.16 8.53
CA PHE A 127 7.52 2.17 7.63
C PHE A 127 8.71 2.74 6.83
N ASN A 128 8.61 3.97 6.32
CA ASN A 128 9.73 4.62 5.66
C ASN A 128 10.94 4.81 6.61
N HIS A 129 10.68 5.09 7.90
CA HIS A 129 11.75 5.21 8.88
C HIS A 129 12.40 3.86 9.25
N LEU A 130 11.60 2.78 9.37
CA LEU A 130 12.11 1.40 9.51
C LEU A 130 13.07 1.03 8.36
N GLU A 131 12.64 1.19 7.11
CA GLU A 131 13.46 0.84 5.94
C GLU A 131 14.72 1.71 5.82
N TYR A 132 14.63 3.00 6.17
CA TYR A 132 15.79 3.88 6.30
C TYR A 132 16.80 3.37 7.34
N LEU A 133 16.33 2.98 8.53
CA LEU A 133 17.20 2.47 9.61
C LEU A 133 17.84 1.12 9.23
N ARG A 134 17.09 0.22 8.59
CA ARG A 134 17.59 -1.06 8.06
C ARG A 134 18.69 -0.84 7.01
N PHE A 135 18.50 0.09 6.07
CA PHE A 135 19.46 0.29 4.98
C PHE A 135 20.69 1.12 5.38
N HIS A 136 20.51 2.30 5.98
CA HIS A 136 21.59 3.29 6.18
C HIS A 136 22.73 2.77 7.08
N LYS A 137 22.47 1.80 7.95
CA LYS A 137 23.51 1.21 8.82
C LYS A 137 24.33 0.12 8.14
N SER A 138 23.77 -0.61 7.17
CA SER A 138 24.46 -1.68 6.42
C SER A 138 25.79 -1.24 5.79
N GLN A 139 25.90 0.04 5.43
CA GLN A 139 27.09 0.62 4.78
C GLN A 139 28.12 1.22 5.76
N HIS A 140 27.76 1.43 7.04
CA HIS A 140 28.52 2.30 7.94
C HIS A 140 28.68 1.82 9.39
N THR A 141 27.94 0.82 9.86
CA THR A 141 28.20 0.21 11.19
C THR A 141 27.62 -1.20 11.24
N LEU A 142 28.41 -2.16 11.74
CA LEU A 142 27.88 -3.48 12.09
C LEU A 142 26.86 -3.32 13.24
N LEU A 143 25.59 -3.38 12.87
CA LEU A 143 24.46 -3.49 13.78
C LEU A 143 24.56 -4.83 14.53
N PRO A 144 24.44 -4.89 15.87
CA PRO A 144 24.25 -6.15 16.57
C PRO A 144 23.05 -6.87 15.97
N LEU A 145 23.18 -8.18 15.72
CA LEU A 145 22.18 -8.96 14.97
C LEU A 145 20.77 -8.80 15.56
N ASP A 146 20.69 -8.79 16.89
CA ASP A 146 19.50 -8.59 17.72
C ASP A 146 18.72 -7.31 17.34
N SER A 147 19.43 -6.23 17.06
CA SER A 147 18.84 -4.93 16.66
C SER A 147 18.36 -4.90 15.21
N TYR A 148 18.90 -5.77 14.34
CA TYR A 148 18.31 -5.97 13.01
C TYR A 148 17.00 -6.76 13.11
N THR A 149 16.97 -7.82 13.91
CA THR A 149 15.75 -8.61 14.15
C THR A 149 14.64 -7.77 14.75
N TRP A 150 14.89 -6.93 15.76
CA TRP A 150 13.85 -6.03 16.31
C TRP A 150 13.23 -5.10 15.27
N LEU A 151 14.01 -4.56 14.32
CA LEU A 151 13.46 -3.74 13.23
C LEU A 151 12.59 -4.56 12.26
N LEU A 152 12.90 -5.85 12.06
CA LEU A 152 12.01 -6.75 11.30
C LEU A 152 10.74 -7.05 12.09
N ASP A 153 10.87 -7.33 13.38
CA ASP A 153 9.76 -7.71 14.27
C ASP A 153 8.78 -6.54 14.45
N PHE A 154 9.28 -5.31 14.61
CA PHE A 154 8.46 -4.10 14.65
C PHE A 154 7.71 -3.88 13.32
N SER A 155 8.40 -4.07 12.19
CA SER A 155 7.78 -3.98 10.86
C SER A 155 6.68 -5.01 10.69
N GLN A 156 6.93 -6.27 11.08
CA GLN A 156 6.00 -7.38 10.95
C GLN A 156 4.78 -7.22 11.87
N GLN A 157 4.99 -6.85 13.15
CA GLN A 157 3.90 -6.58 14.10
C GLN A 157 2.90 -5.54 13.58
N LEU A 158 3.37 -4.40 13.07
CA LEU A 158 2.46 -3.40 12.50
C LEU A 158 1.79 -3.90 11.21
N ARG A 159 2.51 -4.61 10.33
CA ARG A 159 1.95 -5.20 9.10
C ARG A 159 0.81 -6.17 9.41
N ASP A 160 0.98 -7.04 10.39
CA ASP A 160 -0.04 -8.02 10.80
C ASP A 160 -1.27 -7.35 11.45
N ARG A 161 -1.05 -6.31 12.27
CA ARG A 161 -2.15 -5.50 12.85
C ARG A 161 -2.94 -4.73 11.80
N LEU A 162 -2.28 -4.13 10.81
CA LEU A 162 -2.95 -3.46 9.71
C LEU A 162 -3.70 -4.46 8.80
N GLU A 163 -3.14 -5.65 8.56
CA GLU A 163 -3.82 -6.70 7.79
C GLU A 163 -5.08 -7.21 8.52
N GLN A 164 -5.00 -7.44 9.85
CA GLN A 164 -6.17 -7.77 10.68
C GLN A 164 -7.24 -6.67 10.63
N LEU A 165 -6.87 -5.41 10.80
CA LEU A 165 -7.79 -4.26 10.78
C LEU A 165 -8.49 -4.13 9.42
N VAL A 166 -7.72 -4.15 8.32
CA VAL A 166 -8.25 -3.95 6.97
C VAL A 166 -9.12 -5.13 6.53
N LEU A 167 -8.74 -6.38 6.81
CA LEU A 167 -9.58 -7.54 6.52
C LEU A 167 -10.89 -7.53 7.31
N THR A 168 -10.86 -7.05 8.56
CA THR A 168 -12.08 -6.86 9.38
C THR A 168 -13.00 -5.82 8.75
N TYR A 169 -12.48 -4.64 8.38
CA TYR A 169 -13.29 -3.59 7.76
C TYR A 169 -13.79 -4.00 6.36
N ALA A 170 -13.03 -4.78 5.60
CA ALA A 170 -13.46 -5.32 4.32
C ALA A 170 -14.59 -6.35 4.45
N SER A 171 -14.58 -7.22 5.48
CA SER A 171 -15.70 -8.17 5.70
C SER A 171 -17.00 -7.47 6.09
N TYR A 172 -16.90 -6.31 6.76
CA TYR A 172 -18.03 -5.40 7.01
C TYR A 172 -18.43 -4.52 5.81
N ASN A 173 -17.81 -4.74 4.63
CA ASN A 173 -17.99 -3.93 3.40
C ASN A 173 -17.75 -2.42 3.61
N LEU A 174 -16.84 -2.06 4.52
CA LEU A 174 -16.43 -0.66 4.77
C LEU A 174 -15.26 -0.23 3.88
N LEU A 175 -14.42 -1.17 3.45
CA LEU A 175 -13.26 -0.94 2.61
C LEU A 175 -13.26 -1.89 1.40
N CYS A 176 -12.81 -1.39 0.25
CA CYS A 176 -12.59 -2.22 -0.93
C CYS A 176 -11.13 -2.68 -0.99
N LEU A 177 -10.91 -3.91 -1.46
CA LEU A 177 -9.57 -4.50 -1.67
C LEU A 177 -9.33 -4.90 -3.15
N ASP A 178 -10.27 -4.57 -4.03
CA ASP A 178 -10.23 -4.87 -5.46
C ASP A 178 -9.42 -3.81 -6.20
N GLU A 179 -8.31 -4.20 -6.83
CA GLU A 179 -7.45 -3.29 -7.59
C GLU A 179 -8.16 -2.54 -8.72
N THR A 180 -9.28 -3.06 -9.22
CA THR A 180 -10.08 -2.38 -10.26
C THR A 180 -10.89 -1.20 -9.72
N ASN A 181 -11.03 -1.08 -8.39
CA ASN A 181 -11.74 0.02 -7.75
C ASN A 181 -10.76 1.15 -7.36
N PRO A 182 -10.94 2.40 -7.84
CA PRO A 182 -10.07 3.52 -7.49
C PRO A 182 -10.11 3.91 -6.00
N ASN A 183 -11.06 3.38 -5.22
CA ASN A 183 -11.16 3.56 -3.78
C ASN A 183 -10.63 2.35 -2.98
N SER A 184 -9.86 1.46 -3.61
CA SER A 184 -9.22 0.33 -2.94
C SER A 184 -8.13 0.77 -1.98
N VAL A 185 -8.04 0.11 -0.82
CA VAL A 185 -6.89 0.24 0.11
C VAL A 185 -5.80 -0.81 -0.15
N SER A 186 -5.89 -1.52 -1.28
CA SER A 186 -5.01 -2.62 -1.67
C SER A 186 -4.56 -2.46 -3.14
N PRO A 187 -3.25 -2.53 -3.47
CA PRO A 187 -2.15 -2.83 -2.55
C PRO A 187 -1.73 -1.63 -1.69
N TYR A 188 -1.39 -1.89 -0.44
CA TYR A 188 -0.86 -0.88 0.48
C TYR A 188 0.67 -0.79 0.38
N CYS A 189 1.21 0.43 0.40
CA CYS A 189 2.64 0.70 0.33
C CYS A 189 3.29 0.50 1.71
N MET A 190 4.17 -0.49 1.84
CA MET A 190 4.87 -0.81 3.09
C MET A 190 6.25 -0.16 3.22
N GLY A 191 6.56 0.81 2.35
CA GLY A 191 7.71 1.69 2.45
C GLY A 191 8.58 1.74 1.21
N GLN A 192 9.62 2.57 1.24
CA GLN A 192 10.64 2.65 0.19
C GLN A 192 12.05 2.54 0.78
N SER A 193 12.92 1.79 0.10
CA SER A 193 14.34 1.64 0.40
C SER A 193 15.20 2.04 -0.80
N LYS A 194 16.47 2.36 -0.54
CA LYS A 194 17.52 2.35 -1.58
C LYS A 194 18.29 1.03 -1.49
N LEU A 195 18.92 0.62 -2.59
CA LEU A 195 19.73 -0.60 -2.69
C LEU A 195 20.82 -0.36 -3.73
N GLY A 196 21.91 0.30 -3.32
CA GLY A 196 22.91 0.84 -4.24
C GLY A 196 22.28 1.91 -5.15
N PRO A 197 22.41 1.81 -6.49
CA PRO A 197 21.72 2.68 -7.44
C PRO A 197 20.21 2.40 -7.55
N LEU A 198 19.69 1.32 -6.96
CA LEU A 198 18.26 1.01 -7.06
C LEU A 198 17.43 1.75 -6.00
N ARG A 199 16.21 2.15 -6.37
CA ARG A 199 15.12 2.47 -5.42
C ARG A 199 14.12 1.32 -5.46
N VAL A 200 13.75 0.78 -4.29
CA VAL A 200 12.82 -0.35 -4.17
C VAL A 200 11.65 0.06 -3.28
N ALA A 201 10.46 0.18 -3.86
CA ALA A 201 9.20 0.43 -3.14
C ALA A 201 8.47 -0.89 -2.90
N GLU A 202 8.14 -1.20 -1.65
CA GLU A 202 7.49 -2.44 -1.21
C GLU A 202 5.98 -2.24 -1.06
N PHE A 203 5.17 -3.14 -1.62
CA PHE A 203 3.71 -3.11 -1.56
C PHE A 203 3.16 -4.48 -1.16
N ARG A 204 2.09 -4.52 -0.35
CA ARG A 204 1.42 -5.77 0.07
C ARG A 204 -0.07 -5.77 -0.24
N TYR A 205 -0.56 -6.94 -0.61
CA TYR A 205 -1.96 -7.24 -0.81
C TYR A 205 -2.52 -7.90 0.46
N PHE A 206 -3.38 -7.18 1.18
CA PHE A 206 -3.98 -7.65 2.45
C PHE A 206 -4.78 -8.94 2.27
N LYS A 207 -5.38 -9.13 1.09
CA LYS A 207 -5.92 -10.40 0.60
C LYS A 207 -5.16 -10.77 -0.68
N PRO A 208 -4.76 -12.03 -0.91
CA PRO A 208 -4.18 -12.43 -2.19
C PRO A 208 -5.12 -12.12 -3.36
N MET A 209 -4.57 -11.50 -4.40
CA MET A 209 -5.31 -11.09 -5.61
C MET A 209 -4.88 -11.94 -6.81
N PRO A 210 -5.74 -12.16 -7.83
CA PRO A 210 -5.30 -12.74 -9.10
C PRO A 210 -4.12 -11.97 -9.69
N TYR A 211 -3.17 -12.65 -10.32
CA TYR A 211 -1.99 -12.00 -10.91
C TYR A 211 -2.40 -10.95 -11.97
N LEU A 212 -3.22 -11.36 -12.93
CA LEU A 212 -3.89 -10.51 -13.91
C LEU A 212 -5.37 -10.37 -13.57
N ALA A 213 -5.98 -9.20 -13.82
CA ALA A 213 -7.34 -8.90 -13.39
C ALA A 213 -8.44 -9.70 -14.12
N GLN A 214 -8.24 -10.00 -15.42
CA GLN A 214 -9.24 -10.66 -16.27
C GLN A 214 -8.84 -12.08 -16.74
N VAL A 215 -7.57 -12.48 -16.58
CA VAL A 215 -7.04 -13.76 -17.06
C VAL A 215 -6.74 -14.67 -15.88
N HIS A 216 -7.39 -15.84 -15.83
CA HIS A 216 -7.14 -16.82 -14.77
C HIS A 216 -5.86 -17.63 -15.04
N THR A 217 -4.73 -17.11 -14.55
CA THR A 217 -3.40 -17.73 -14.67
C THR A 217 -3.11 -18.80 -13.61
N GLY A 218 -3.99 -19.00 -12.63
CA GLY A 218 -3.73 -19.82 -11.43
C GLY A 218 -2.77 -19.19 -10.41
N LEU A 219 -2.12 -18.07 -10.76
CA LEU A 219 -1.20 -17.33 -9.89
C LEU A 219 -1.93 -16.24 -9.10
N TYR A 220 -1.63 -16.16 -7.81
CA TYR A 220 -2.15 -15.14 -6.90
C TYR A 220 -1.01 -14.32 -6.28
N LYS A 221 -1.03 -13.01 -6.48
CA LYS A 221 -0.04 -12.08 -5.94
C LYS A 221 -0.35 -11.69 -4.49
N ARG A 222 0.70 -11.64 -3.68
CA ARG A 222 0.67 -11.30 -2.24
C ARG A 222 1.49 -10.05 -1.92
N MET A 223 2.55 -9.80 -2.68
CA MET A 223 3.33 -8.55 -2.64
C MET A 223 3.76 -8.13 -4.04
N ARG A 224 4.00 -6.82 -4.21
CA ARG A 224 4.64 -6.21 -5.38
C ARG A 224 5.84 -5.39 -4.91
N TRP A 225 6.89 -5.36 -5.70
CA TRP A 225 7.95 -4.37 -5.58
C TRP A 225 8.09 -3.60 -6.89
N ASN A 226 8.21 -2.28 -6.78
CA ASN A 226 8.60 -1.43 -7.91
C ASN A 226 10.09 -1.14 -7.74
N VAL A 227 10.91 -1.49 -8.73
CA VAL A 227 12.36 -1.31 -8.71
C VAL A 227 12.73 -0.31 -9.80
N VAL A 228 13.37 0.80 -9.40
CA VAL A 228 13.81 1.87 -10.31
C VAL A 228 15.34 1.94 -10.29
N ARG A 229 15.98 1.90 -11.47
CA ARG A 229 17.42 2.14 -11.62
C ARG A 229 17.71 3.64 -11.62
N LEU A 230 18.13 4.20 -10.48
CA LEU A 230 18.53 5.61 -10.42
C LEU A 230 19.83 5.81 -11.20
N ARG A 231 19.80 6.69 -12.21
CA ARG A 231 21.03 7.18 -12.86
C ARG A 231 21.72 8.19 -11.92
N GLU A 232 23.04 8.18 -11.89
CA GLU A 232 23.79 9.30 -11.32
C GLU A 232 23.56 10.56 -12.18
N GLU A 233 23.52 11.74 -11.56
CA GLU A 233 23.14 13.01 -12.20
C GLU A 233 24.24 13.58 -13.13
N GLN A 234 24.61 12.82 -14.16
CA GLN A 234 25.38 13.34 -15.29
C GLN A 234 24.48 14.27 -16.12
N ARG A 235 24.49 15.55 -15.76
CA ARG A 235 23.89 16.63 -16.54
C ARG A 235 24.61 16.80 -17.87
N GLU A 236 24.06 16.18 -18.91
CA GLU A 236 24.18 16.70 -20.27
C GLU A 236 22.85 17.34 -20.65
N GLU A 237 22.87 18.62 -21.01
CA GLU A 237 21.66 19.41 -21.27
C GLU A 237 21.09 19.09 -22.66
N GLY A 238 20.01 18.30 -22.72
CA GLY A 238 19.15 18.23 -23.90
C GLY A 238 18.99 16.85 -24.55
N GLU A 239 18.48 15.87 -23.81
CA GLU A 239 17.66 14.78 -24.38
C GLU A 239 16.48 14.48 -23.45
N ASN A 240 15.42 13.85 -23.97
CA ASN A 240 14.12 13.67 -23.29
C ASN A 240 14.22 13.18 -21.83
N GLU A 241 13.24 13.58 -21.01
CA GLU A 241 12.82 12.84 -19.82
C GLU A 241 12.37 11.42 -20.22
N ARG A 242 13.32 10.50 -20.37
CA ARG A 242 13.04 9.08 -20.49
C ARG A 242 12.54 8.62 -19.13
N VAL A 243 11.28 8.18 -19.07
CA VAL A 243 10.65 7.66 -17.85
C VAL A 243 11.58 6.64 -17.20
N ASP A 244 11.81 6.78 -15.88
CA ASP A 244 12.64 5.88 -15.09
C ASP A 244 12.11 4.44 -15.23
N ASP A 245 12.85 3.59 -15.95
CA ASP A 245 12.45 2.20 -16.25
C ASP A 245 12.19 1.46 -14.94
N THR A 246 10.91 1.14 -14.73
CA THR A 246 10.38 0.66 -13.47
C THR A 246 10.08 -0.84 -13.58
N GLU A 247 11.02 -1.65 -13.13
CA GLU A 247 10.87 -3.10 -13.12
C GLU A 247 9.90 -3.53 -12.01
N TYR A 248 8.80 -4.19 -12.38
CA TYR A 248 7.83 -4.73 -11.43
C TYR A 248 8.14 -6.20 -11.09
N TYR A 249 8.28 -6.49 -9.80
CA TYR A 249 8.47 -7.84 -9.26
C TYR A 249 7.30 -8.21 -8.35
N PHE A 250 6.93 -9.49 -8.33
CA PHE A 250 5.79 -9.96 -7.53
C PHE A 250 6.11 -11.26 -6.77
N LEU A 251 5.72 -11.28 -5.49
CA LEU A 251 5.57 -12.50 -4.71
C LEU A 251 4.22 -13.11 -5.06
N CYS A 252 4.23 -14.28 -5.69
CA CYS A 252 3.01 -15.01 -6.03
C CYS A 252 3.02 -16.39 -5.37
N TYR A 253 1.82 -16.94 -5.18
CA TYR A 253 1.64 -18.39 -5.04
C TYR A 253 0.81 -18.97 -6.17
N GLU A 254 0.97 -20.27 -6.37
CA GLU A 254 0.13 -21.15 -7.18
C GLU A 254 -0.26 -22.38 -6.34
N ASP A 255 -1.47 -22.89 -6.48
CA ASP A 255 -1.97 -24.07 -5.77
C ASP A 255 -1.91 -25.29 -6.70
N ILE A 256 -0.80 -26.06 -6.63
CA ILE A 256 -0.49 -27.14 -7.58
C ILE A 256 -1.26 -28.42 -7.21
N PRO A 257 -2.08 -29.01 -8.09
CA PRO A 257 -2.75 -30.28 -7.81
C PRO A 257 -1.74 -31.40 -7.50
N ASN A 258 -1.82 -32.01 -6.32
CA ASN A 258 -0.91 -33.08 -5.94
C ASN A 258 -1.34 -34.42 -6.58
N ALA A 259 -0.52 -34.95 -7.49
CA ALA A 259 -0.79 -36.19 -8.22
C ALA A 259 -0.76 -37.48 -7.38
N HIS A 260 -0.46 -37.39 -6.07
CA HIS A 260 -0.25 -38.53 -5.17
C HIS A 260 -1.30 -38.70 -4.06
N ALA A 261 -2.48 -38.06 -4.15
CA ALA A 261 -3.62 -38.53 -3.34
C ALA A 261 -4.26 -39.75 -3.99
N ASP A 262 -4.55 -40.77 -3.18
CA ASP A 262 -5.09 -42.04 -3.66
C ASP A 262 -6.43 -41.87 -4.39
N ALA A 263 -6.59 -42.60 -5.50
CA ALA A 263 -7.84 -42.73 -6.24
C ALA A 263 -8.86 -43.65 -5.52
N GLY A 264 -9.05 -43.42 -4.21
CA GLY A 264 -9.63 -44.37 -3.26
C GLY A 264 -10.54 -43.75 -2.20
N GLY A 265 -11.34 -42.74 -2.54
CA GLY A 265 -12.29 -42.12 -1.61
C GLY A 265 -13.49 -41.48 -2.32
N ASN A 266 -14.69 -41.99 -2.08
CA ASN A 266 -15.92 -41.43 -2.66
C ASN A 266 -16.42 -40.23 -1.83
N GLY A 267 -15.91 -39.04 -2.14
CA GLY A 267 -16.31 -37.78 -1.51
C GLY A 267 -15.62 -36.58 -2.14
N VAL A 268 -16.28 -35.41 -2.15
CA VAL A 268 -15.77 -34.19 -2.79
C VAL A 268 -14.66 -33.56 -1.91
N SER A 269 -13.42 -34.00 -2.12
CA SER A 269 -12.26 -33.46 -1.42
C SER A 269 -11.72 -32.20 -2.10
N HIS A 270 -12.07 -31.03 -1.58
CA HIS A 270 -11.48 -29.74 -1.94
C HIS A 270 -10.07 -29.52 -1.34
N GLY A 271 -9.31 -30.60 -1.09
CA GLY A 271 -8.21 -30.60 -0.10
C GLY A 271 -6.92 -31.32 -0.52
N ASN A 272 -6.49 -31.22 -1.79
CA ASN A 272 -5.21 -31.78 -2.22
C ASN A 272 -4.49 -30.97 -3.32
N ALA A 273 -4.31 -29.68 -3.07
CA ALA A 273 -3.37 -28.84 -3.82
C ALA A 273 -2.24 -28.39 -2.88
N VAL A 274 -1.00 -28.46 -3.36
CA VAL A 274 0.19 -27.97 -2.63
C VAL A 274 0.45 -26.55 -3.06
N ARG A 275 0.22 -25.60 -2.14
CA ARG A 275 0.61 -24.21 -2.34
C ARG A 275 2.11 -24.11 -2.54
N THR A 276 2.51 -23.30 -3.51
CA THR A 276 3.91 -23.09 -3.89
C THR A 276 4.16 -21.59 -4.06
N TRP A 277 5.14 -21.05 -3.36
CA TRP A 277 5.50 -19.63 -3.38
C TRP A 277 6.72 -19.35 -4.25
N SER A 278 6.70 -18.23 -4.96
CA SER A 278 7.83 -17.76 -5.76
C SER A 278 7.87 -16.24 -5.91
N ILE A 279 9.05 -15.72 -6.25
CA ILE A 279 9.26 -14.33 -6.68
C ILE A 279 9.59 -14.35 -8.18
N GLY A 280 9.01 -13.43 -8.94
CA GLY A 280 9.19 -13.32 -10.39
C GLY A 280 9.11 -11.88 -10.87
N LYS A 281 9.70 -11.60 -12.03
CA LYS A 281 9.53 -10.32 -12.74
C LYS A 281 8.27 -10.39 -13.61
N TRP A 282 7.47 -9.33 -13.59
CA TRP A 282 6.40 -9.10 -14.55
C TRP A 282 7.01 -8.64 -15.87
N VAL A 283 6.63 -9.30 -16.96
CA VAL A 283 7.14 -9.03 -18.32
C VAL A 283 5.95 -8.67 -19.18
N GLN A 284 5.93 -7.45 -19.71
CA GLN A 284 4.86 -6.97 -20.58
C GLN A 284 4.78 -7.81 -21.86
N VAL A 285 3.56 -8.15 -22.30
CA VAL A 285 3.29 -8.96 -23.51
C VAL A 285 2.31 -8.26 -24.46
N THR A 286 1.33 -7.50 -23.98
CA THR A 286 0.41 -6.75 -24.84
C THR A 286 -0.16 -5.53 -24.11
N PRO A 287 -0.05 -4.30 -24.67
CA PRO A 287 0.74 -3.96 -25.87
C PRO A 287 2.24 -4.21 -25.64
N ASP A 288 2.96 -4.57 -26.70
CA ASP A 288 4.42 -4.75 -26.71
C ASP A 288 5.18 -3.45 -27.02
N THR A 289 4.47 -2.32 -26.97
CA THR A 289 4.96 -0.97 -27.26
C THR A 289 4.83 -0.04 -26.05
N ASP A 290 5.63 1.03 -26.03
CA ASP A 290 5.49 2.14 -25.08
C ASP A 290 4.51 3.23 -25.58
N ASP A 291 3.74 2.97 -26.65
CA ASP A 291 2.86 3.98 -27.25
C ASP A 291 1.55 4.14 -26.48
N LEU A 292 1.26 5.38 -26.08
CA LEU A 292 0.10 5.70 -25.25
C LEU A 292 -1.25 5.35 -25.92
N TYR A 293 -1.36 5.38 -27.24
CA TYR A 293 -2.58 4.96 -27.94
C TYR A 293 -2.76 3.45 -27.90
N ASP A 294 -1.69 2.67 -28.09
CA ASP A 294 -1.76 1.21 -27.94
C ASP A 294 -2.19 0.81 -26.51
N TRP A 295 -1.67 1.51 -25.50
CA TRP A 295 -2.09 1.33 -24.09
C TRP A 295 -3.55 1.76 -23.82
N ILE A 296 -4.03 2.85 -24.42
CA ILE A 296 -5.42 3.32 -24.27
C ILE A 296 -6.42 2.41 -25.02
N MET A 297 -6.02 1.84 -26.16
CA MET A 297 -6.85 0.98 -27.00
C MET A 297 -6.79 -0.51 -26.59
N CYS A 298 -5.88 -0.88 -25.68
CA CYS A 298 -5.79 -2.25 -25.17
C CYS A 298 -6.91 -2.56 -24.16
N GLU A 299 -7.91 -3.35 -24.57
CA GLU A 299 -9.02 -3.78 -23.71
C GLU A 299 -8.56 -4.53 -22.45
N VAL A 300 -7.49 -5.34 -22.58
CA VAL A 300 -6.93 -6.18 -21.50
C VAL A 300 -5.41 -6.29 -21.65
N PRO A 301 -4.62 -5.52 -20.86
CA PRO A 301 -3.17 -5.67 -20.86
C PRO A 301 -2.73 -7.08 -20.42
N GLN A 302 -1.81 -7.69 -21.17
CA GLN A 302 -1.28 -9.02 -20.92
C GLN A 302 0.19 -8.96 -20.51
N ALA A 303 0.57 -9.81 -19.55
CA ALA A 303 1.93 -9.89 -19.06
C ALA A 303 2.27 -11.29 -18.51
N ASP A 304 3.50 -11.73 -18.75
CA ASP A 304 4.04 -13.00 -18.28
C ASP A 304 4.67 -12.89 -16.89
N TYR A 305 4.43 -13.91 -16.06
CA TYR A 305 5.11 -14.08 -14.78
C TYR A 305 6.43 -14.83 -14.96
N ARG A 306 7.52 -14.11 -15.23
CA ARG A 306 8.86 -14.71 -15.32
C ARG A 306 9.37 -15.03 -13.92
N ARG A 307 9.04 -16.22 -13.41
CA ARG A 307 9.51 -16.78 -12.12
C ARG A 307 11.05 -16.75 -12.06
N LEU A 308 11.60 -16.19 -10.98
CA LEU A 308 13.05 -16.03 -10.76
C LEU A 308 13.56 -16.81 -9.55
N LEU A 309 12.80 -16.83 -8.45
CA LEU A 309 13.14 -17.54 -7.21
C LEU A 309 11.98 -18.42 -6.78
N PHE A 310 12.25 -19.69 -6.50
CA PHE A 310 11.33 -20.61 -5.84
C PHE A 310 11.55 -20.54 -4.32
N LEU A 311 10.48 -20.46 -3.52
CA LEU A 311 10.56 -20.27 -2.06
C LEU A 311 10.05 -21.46 -1.24
N GLY A 312 9.25 -22.36 -1.81
CA GLY A 312 8.70 -23.54 -1.11
C GLY A 312 7.19 -23.44 -0.83
N SER A 313 6.70 -24.23 0.12
CA SER A 313 5.27 -24.33 0.47
C SER A 313 4.76 -23.21 1.38
N ASP A 314 5.65 -22.65 2.20
CA ASP A 314 5.27 -21.84 3.35
C ASP A 314 5.24 -20.35 2.97
N GLU A 315 4.25 -19.59 3.48
CA GLU A 315 4.16 -18.15 3.17
C GLU A 315 5.37 -17.41 3.77
N PRO A 316 6.24 -16.78 2.95
CA PRO A 316 7.37 -16.03 3.47
C PRO A 316 6.86 -14.73 4.13
N SER A 317 7.42 -14.38 5.29
CA SER A 317 7.15 -13.07 5.89
C SER A 317 7.60 -11.97 4.93
N SER A 318 6.90 -10.82 4.93
CA SER A 318 7.17 -9.73 3.97
C SER A 318 8.63 -9.30 4.02
N SER A 319 9.18 -9.17 5.23
CA SER A 319 10.58 -8.86 5.49
C SER A 319 11.54 -9.87 4.86
N SER A 320 11.25 -11.18 4.95
CA SER A 320 12.08 -12.24 4.37
C SER A 320 12.01 -12.26 2.84
N ALA A 321 10.82 -12.09 2.25
CA ALA A 321 10.63 -12.04 0.81
C ALA A 321 11.35 -10.83 0.18
N THR A 322 11.25 -9.66 0.82
CA THR A 322 11.97 -8.44 0.43
C THR A 322 13.48 -8.62 0.50
N VAL A 323 14.02 -9.28 1.54
CA VAL A 323 15.45 -9.60 1.63
C VAL A 323 15.89 -10.57 0.52
N ARG A 324 15.08 -11.57 0.16
CA ARG A 324 15.38 -12.47 -0.98
C ARG A 324 15.41 -11.73 -2.32
N LEU A 325 14.48 -10.81 -2.56
CA LEU A 325 14.50 -9.96 -3.75
C LEU A 325 15.77 -9.08 -3.78
N GLN A 326 16.08 -8.39 -2.67
CA GLN A 326 17.25 -7.52 -2.56
C GLN A 326 18.56 -8.30 -2.80
N GLN A 327 18.69 -9.51 -2.25
CA GLN A 327 19.83 -10.40 -2.52
C GLN A 327 20.00 -10.71 -4.02
N MET A 328 18.90 -11.06 -4.70
CA MET A 328 18.90 -11.34 -6.14
C MET A 328 19.24 -10.11 -6.99
N LEU A 329 18.66 -8.94 -6.66
CA LEU A 329 18.93 -7.68 -7.37
C LEU A 329 20.39 -7.23 -7.22
N LEU A 330 21.00 -7.45 -6.05
CA LEU A 330 22.43 -7.21 -5.85
C LEU A 330 23.27 -8.19 -6.68
N SER A 331 22.93 -9.48 -6.70
CA SER A 331 23.67 -10.48 -7.49
C SER A 331 23.62 -10.23 -9.01
N GLN A 332 22.55 -9.61 -9.52
CA GLN A 332 22.43 -9.22 -10.93
C GLN A 332 23.33 -8.02 -11.26
N GLN A 333 23.43 -7.04 -10.36
CA GLN A 333 24.34 -5.89 -10.52
C GLN A 333 25.83 -6.26 -10.49
N THR A 334 26.21 -7.43 -9.94
CA THR A 334 27.60 -7.93 -9.98
C THR A 334 27.92 -8.78 -11.21
N ALA A 335 26.98 -8.91 -12.16
CA ALA A 335 27.10 -9.73 -13.37
C ALA A 335 26.87 -8.94 -14.69
N GLU A 336 26.61 -7.64 -14.58
CA GLU A 336 26.63 -6.64 -15.68
C GLU A 336 28.03 -6.01 -15.79
#